data_AF-A0A816HR41-F1
#
_entry.id   AF-A0A816HR41-F1
#
_cell.length_a   1.000
_cell.length_b   1.000
_cell.length_c   1.000
_cell.angle_alpha   90.00
_cell.angle_beta   90.00
_cell.angle_gamma   90.00
#
_symmetry.space_group_name_H-M   'P 1'
#
loop_
_entity.id
_entity.type
_entity.pdbx_description
1 polymer ?
#
loop_
_entity_poly.entity_id
_entity_poly.type
_entity_poly.pdbx_seq_one_letter_code
_entity_poly.pdbx_strand_id
1 'polypeptide(L)'
;MANVLYDNEEQRIIDRIRCITYREIRDEMIARTGDSFISRQWISEKLHRSEDWVRRTWNKTVDECYTQFGSGRPQEEGQSWDGAYFREIILQEHVIPFLRNPTNVLDTNEVIFLHDKAPCMKANATQHLLEDEGVNFWGNSIWPGNSPDMNPAENIGAIIKDKVEELMISEDRRDRYDYDVLKTNLENTLSDLEDDTDLFINLLCSMRKRFDVLEAAGGGHTSF
;
A
#
# COMPACT_ATOMS: atom_id res chain seq x y z
N MET A 1 3.69 -19.29 27.37
CA MET A 1 4.84 -18.91 26.52
C MET A 1 5.02 -19.95 25.44
N ALA A 2 4.68 -19.63 24.20
CA ALA A 2 5.05 -20.39 23.01
C ALA A 2 5.39 -19.36 21.91
N ASN A 3 6.58 -19.49 21.35
CA ASN A 3 7.24 -18.55 20.44
C ASN A 3 6.42 -18.25 19.18
N VAL A 4 5.96 -17.00 19.03
CA VAL A 4 5.51 -16.42 17.75
C VAL A 4 6.70 -15.68 17.13
N LEU A 5 7.73 -16.43 16.73
CA LEU A 5 9.01 -15.90 16.24
C LEU A 5 9.28 -16.24 14.76
N TYR A 6 8.30 -16.76 14.02
CA TYR A 6 8.52 -17.43 12.72
C TYR A 6 7.63 -16.98 11.54
N ASP A 7 7.00 -15.82 11.59
CA ASP A 7 6.16 -15.33 10.47
C ASP A 7 6.61 -13.97 9.93
N ASN A 8 7.89 -13.87 9.56
CA ASN A 8 8.41 -12.74 8.79
C ASN A 8 8.34 -13.04 7.26
N GLU A 9 8.43 -12.01 6.42
CA GLU A 9 8.26 -12.17 4.96
C GLU A 9 9.37 -13.03 4.34
N GLU A 10 10.58 -12.99 4.90
CA GLU A 10 11.69 -13.85 4.48
C GLU A 10 11.34 -15.33 4.67
N GLN A 11 10.79 -15.70 5.83
CA GLN A 11 10.33 -17.06 6.11
C GLN A 11 9.16 -17.46 5.20
N ARG A 12 8.27 -16.53 4.87
CA ARG A 12 7.16 -16.79 3.93
C ARG A 12 7.66 -17.05 2.52
N ILE A 13 8.65 -16.30 2.04
CA ILE A 13 9.30 -16.54 0.74
C ILE A 13 9.98 -17.92 0.74
N ILE A 14 10.75 -18.24 1.79
CA ILE A 14 11.39 -19.55 1.95
C ILE A 14 10.35 -20.68 1.91
N ASP A 15 9.23 -20.52 2.61
CA ASP A 15 8.18 -21.53 2.61
C ASP A 15 7.48 -21.63 1.25
N ARG A 16 7.31 -20.52 0.51
CA ARG A 16 6.73 -20.55 -0.85
C ARG A 16 7.62 -21.35 -1.80
N ILE A 17 8.93 -21.11 -1.75
CA ILE A 17 9.91 -21.85 -2.55
C ILE A 17 9.89 -23.34 -2.17
N ARG A 18 9.91 -23.67 -0.87
CA ARG A 18 9.80 -25.07 -0.42
C ARG A 18 8.53 -25.76 -0.90
N CYS A 19 7.39 -25.05 -0.88
CA CYS A 19 6.12 -25.56 -1.39
C CYS A 19 6.22 -25.92 -2.88
N ILE A 20 6.83 -25.07 -3.70
CA ILE A 20 7.06 -25.31 -5.13
C ILE A 20 7.99 -26.50 -5.34
N THR A 21 9.11 -26.56 -4.62
CA THR A 21 10.06 -27.67 -4.70
C THR A 21 9.38 -29.01 -4.34
N TYR A 22 8.55 -29.05 -3.29
CA TYR A 22 7.83 -30.27 -2.93
C TYR A 22 6.81 -30.70 -3.99
N ARG A 23 6.14 -29.76 -4.67
CA ARG A 23 5.28 -30.05 -5.81
C ARG A 23 6.09 -30.65 -6.96
N GLU A 24 7.23 -30.08 -7.32
CA GLU A 24 8.07 -30.58 -8.40
C GLU A 24 8.56 -32.01 -8.12
N ILE A 25 9.02 -32.26 -6.89
CA ILE A 25 9.40 -33.61 -6.46
C ILE A 25 8.22 -34.58 -6.56
N ARG A 26 7.02 -34.15 -6.13
CA ARG A 26 5.79 -34.96 -6.25
C ARG A 26 5.51 -35.33 -7.70
N ASP A 27 5.53 -34.34 -8.59
CA ASP A 27 5.17 -34.54 -10.00
C ASP A 27 6.22 -35.42 -10.71
N GLU A 28 7.51 -35.28 -10.38
CA GLU A 28 8.57 -36.20 -10.82
C GLU A 28 8.37 -37.63 -10.29
N MET A 29 8.00 -37.79 -9.01
CA MET A 29 7.71 -39.11 -8.43
C MET A 29 6.53 -39.75 -9.15
N ILE A 30 5.42 -39.04 -9.33
CA ILE A 30 4.25 -39.55 -10.05
C ILE A 30 4.64 -39.97 -11.47
N ALA A 31 5.46 -39.18 -12.17
CA ALA A 31 5.92 -39.51 -13.51
C ALA A 31 6.76 -40.81 -13.56
N ARG A 32 7.52 -41.13 -12.50
CA ARG A 32 8.40 -42.31 -12.45
C ARG A 32 7.71 -43.55 -11.88
N THR A 33 6.88 -43.39 -10.86
CA THR A 33 6.34 -44.51 -10.06
C THR A 33 4.83 -44.66 -10.18
N GLY A 34 4.13 -43.71 -10.81
CA GLY A 34 2.67 -43.69 -10.92
C GLY A 34 1.94 -43.27 -9.64
N ASP A 35 2.68 -42.94 -8.57
CA ASP A 35 2.12 -42.55 -7.26
C ASP A 35 3.10 -41.67 -6.47
N SER A 36 2.60 -40.87 -5.53
CA SER A 36 3.39 -40.09 -4.58
C SER A 36 2.64 -39.87 -3.27
N PHE A 37 3.36 -40.00 -2.15
CA PHE A 37 2.84 -39.70 -0.81
C PHE A 37 2.76 -38.18 -0.53
N ILE A 38 3.35 -37.34 -1.38
CA ILE A 38 3.39 -35.89 -1.20
C ILE A 38 2.04 -35.31 -1.62
N SER A 39 1.21 -34.98 -0.63
CA SER A 39 -0.08 -34.32 -0.81
C SER A 39 -0.03 -32.85 -0.36
N ARG A 40 -1.07 -32.07 -0.69
CA ARG A 40 -1.22 -30.69 -0.19
C ARG A 40 -1.30 -30.65 1.34
N GLN A 41 -2.02 -31.60 1.94
CA GLN A 41 -2.09 -31.78 3.39
C GLN A 41 -0.71 -32.06 3.98
N TRP A 42 0.06 -32.97 3.36
CA TRP A 42 1.42 -33.28 3.82
C TRP A 42 2.33 -32.03 3.79
N ILE A 43 2.27 -31.23 2.72
CA ILE A 43 3.04 -29.99 2.62
C ILE A 43 2.59 -28.96 3.67
N SER A 44 1.28 -28.84 3.90
CA SER A 44 0.69 -27.99 4.93
C SER A 44 1.22 -28.34 6.33
N GLU A 45 1.23 -29.63 6.67
CA GLU A 45 1.76 -30.14 7.93
C GLU A 45 3.28 -29.91 8.07
N LYS A 46 4.04 -30.10 6.97
CA LYS A 46 5.50 -29.91 6.96
C LYS A 46 5.94 -28.46 7.06
N LEU A 47 5.21 -27.55 6.45
CA LEU A 47 5.54 -26.12 6.45
C LEU A 47 4.84 -25.35 7.58
N HIS A 48 3.99 -26.01 8.37
CA HIS A 48 3.14 -25.36 9.36
C HIS A 48 2.30 -24.21 8.76
N ARG A 49 1.78 -24.41 7.54
CA ARG A 49 0.91 -23.46 6.81
C ARG A 49 -0.45 -24.09 6.57
N SER A 50 -1.50 -23.29 6.35
CA SER A 50 -2.82 -23.83 6.01
C SER A 50 -2.84 -24.47 4.62
N GLU A 51 -3.71 -25.45 4.39
CA GLU A 51 -3.89 -26.05 3.06
C GLU A 51 -4.32 -25.03 2.00
N ASP A 52 -5.10 -24.01 2.39
CA ASP A 52 -5.46 -22.90 1.50
C ASP A 52 -4.26 -22.03 1.10
N TRP A 53 -3.30 -21.85 2.00
CA TRP A 53 -2.04 -21.20 1.67
C TRP A 53 -1.25 -22.05 0.66
N VAL A 54 -1.16 -23.36 0.88
CA VAL A 54 -0.49 -24.31 -0.02
C VAL A 54 -1.16 -24.29 -1.40
N ARG A 55 -2.49 -24.31 -1.47
CA ARG A 55 -3.27 -24.25 -2.72
C ARG A 55 -2.98 -22.99 -3.54
N ARG A 56 -2.89 -21.82 -2.89
CA ARG A 56 -2.60 -20.54 -3.57
C ARG A 56 -1.15 -20.43 -4.06
N THR A 57 -0.21 -21.06 -3.36
CA THR A 57 1.20 -21.09 -3.73
C THR A 57 1.49 -22.17 -4.78
N TRP A 58 0.64 -23.20 -4.86
CA TRP A 58 0.87 -24.42 -5.65
C TRP A 58 1.20 -24.17 -7.13
N ASN A 59 0.57 -23.19 -7.76
CA ASN A 59 0.73 -22.94 -9.20
C ASN A 59 1.77 -21.84 -9.51
N LYS A 60 2.49 -21.37 -8.50
CA LYS A 60 3.47 -20.29 -8.69
C LYS A 60 4.78 -20.79 -9.28
N THR A 61 5.50 -19.87 -9.93
CA THR A 61 6.93 -19.99 -10.24
C THR A 61 7.79 -19.51 -9.07
N VAL A 62 9.08 -19.82 -9.10
CA VAL A 62 10.03 -19.30 -8.10
C VAL A 62 10.08 -17.77 -8.14
N ASP A 63 10.08 -17.17 -9.33
CA ASP A 63 10.07 -15.71 -9.49
C ASP A 63 8.78 -15.07 -8.95
N GLU A 64 7.64 -15.75 -9.09
CA GLU A 64 6.35 -15.37 -8.50
C GLU A 64 6.30 -15.46 -6.97
N CYS A 65 7.31 -16.08 -6.33
CA CYS A 65 7.45 -16.11 -4.88
C CYS A 65 8.13 -14.85 -4.34
N TYR A 66 8.99 -14.23 -5.17
CA TYR A 66 9.73 -13.01 -4.86
C TYR A 66 8.98 -11.74 -5.26
N THR A 67 8.05 -11.82 -6.22
CA THR A 67 7.14 -10.71 -6.52
C THR A 67 6.16 -10.54 -5.37
N GLN A 68 6.28 -9.40 -4.67
CA GLN A 68 5.39 -9.03 -3.59
C GLN A 68 3.95 -8.96 -4.12
N PHE A 69 3.07 -9.86 -3.66
CA PHE A 69 1.64 -9.56 -3.60
C PHE A 69 1.42 -8.64 -2.40
N GLY A 70 1.94 -7.42 -2.50
CA GLY A 70 1.34 -6.30 -1.80
C GLY A 70 0.07 -5.95 -2.55
N SER A 71 -0.98 -5.60 -1.83
CA SER A 71 -2.05 -4.71 -2.30
C SER A 71 -1.51 -3.30 -2.65
N GLY A 72 -0.30 -3.25 -3.22
CA GLY A 72 0.48 -2.06 -3.48
C GLY A 72 0.03 -1.46 -4.79
N ARG A 73 -0.15 -0.14 -4.74
CA ARG A 73 -0.37 0.72 -5.91
C ARG A 73 0.76 0.50 -6.95
N PRO A 74 0.52 0.82 -8.23
CA PRO A 74 1.47 0.57 -9.33
C PRO A 74 2.89 1.08 -9.01
N GLN A 75 3.90 0.30 -9.42
CA GLN A 75 5.32 0.46 -9.06
C GLN A 75 6.15 0.71 -10.35
N GLU A 76 7.18 1.55 -10.28
CA GLU A 76 8.27 1.55 -11.27
C GLU A 76 9.21 0.37 -11.03
N GLU A 77 9.76 -0.20 -12.10
CA GLU A 77 10.52 -1.47 -12.07
C GLU A 77 11.72 -1.40 -11.10
N GLY A 78 11.69 -2.19 -10.02
CA GLY A 78 12.83 -2.44 -9.14
C GLY A 78 12.96 -1.61 -7.86
N GLN A 79 12.02 -0.70 -7.56
CA GLN A 79 12.07 0.09 -6.32
C GLN A 79 11.13 -0.47 -5.24
N SER A 80 11.69 -0.88 -4.09
CA SER A 80 10.90 -1.17 -2.90
C SER A 80 10.51 0.14 -2.24
N TRP A 81 9.21 0.37 -2.02
CA TRP A 81 8.70 1.40 -1.11
C TRP A 81 9.02 1.04 0.34
N ASP A 82 10.30 1.00 0.67
CA ASP A 82 10.77 0.77 2.02
C ASP A 82 10.84 2.09 2.80
N GLY A 83 11.26 2.00 4.06
CA GLY A 83 11.41 3.18 4.90
C GLY A 83 12.47 4.16 4.38
N ALA A 84 13.50 3.69 3.66
CA ALA A 84 14.55 4.57 3.13
C ALA A 84 14.01 5.38 1.96
N TYR A 85 13.37 4.74 0.98
CA TYR A 85 12.76 5.44 -0.15
C TYR A 85 11.74 6.50 0.31
N PHE A 86 10.90 6.16 1.30
CA PHE A 86 9.94 7.13 1.83
C PHE A 86 10.63 8.33 2.49
N ARG A 87 11.71 8.13 3.24
CA ARG A 87 12.41 9.23 3.90
C ARG A 87 13.25 10.07 2.94
N GLU A 88 14.04 9.42 2.09
CA GLU A 88 15.06 10.06 1.26
C GLU A 88 14.44 10.69 0.01
N ILE A 89 13.50 10.02 -0.64
CA ILE A 89 12.89 10.53 -1.87
C ILE A 89 11.59 11.26 -1.54
N ILE A 90 10.61 10.57 -0.95
CA ILE A 90 9.28 11.17 -0.77
C ILE A 90 9.32 12.34 0.22
N LEU A 91 9.92 12.18 1.40
CA LEU A 91 9.95 13.24 2.40
C LEU A 91 10.97 14.33 2.06
N GLN A 92 12.25 13.97 1.89
CA GLN A 92 13.31 14.97 1.75
C GLN A 92 13.31 15.70 0.40
N GLU A 93 13.03 15.02 -0.72
CA GLU A 93 13.06 15.67 -2.04
C GLU A 93 11.73 16.33 -2.43
N HIS A 94 10.60 15.86 -1.90
CA HIS A 94 9.28 16.34 -2.34
C HIS A 94 8.47 17.01 -1.22
N VAL A 95 8.09 16.27 -0.18
CA VAL A 95 7.11 16.75 0.82
C VAL A 95 7.67 17.90 1.66
N ILE A 96 8.87 17.76 2.23
CA ILE A 96 9.45 18.80 3.10
C ILE A 96 9.71 20.10 2.34
N PRO A 97 10.31 20.08 1.12
CA PRO A 97 10.42 21.28 0.30
C PRO A 97 9.07 21.91 -0.03
N PHE A 98 8.04 21.10 -0.31
CA PHE A 98 6.70 21.59 -0.58
C PHE A 98 6.12 22.34 0.64
N LEU A 99 6.20 21.75 1.84
CA LEU A 99 5.66 22.34 3.07
C LEU A 99 6.38 23.62 3.49
N ARG A 100 7.67 23.76 3.16
CA ARG A 100 8.48 24.95 3.46
C ARG A 100 8.30 26.08 2.46
N ASN A 101 7.65 25.83 1.32
CA ASN A 101 7.47 26.84 0.30
C ASN A 101 6.20 27.68 0.60
N PRO A 102 6.33 28.98 0.88
CA PRO A 102 5.18 29.85 1.17
C PRO A 102 4.23 30.06 -0.02
N THR A 103 4.59 29.63 -1.24
CA THR A 103 3.65 29.62 -2.36
C THR A 103 2.72 28.40 -2.37
N ASN A 104 3.10 27.34 -1.64
CA ASN A 104 2.39 26.06 -1.66
C ASN A 104 1.47 25.86 -0.44
N VAL A 105 1.67 26.65 0.62
CA VAL A 105 0.91 26.58 1.87
C VAL A 105 0.49 27.99 2.30
N LEU A 106 -0.62 28.09 3.03
CA LEU A 106 -1.12 29.38 3.52
C LEU A 106 -0.19 30.02 4.56
N ASP A 107 0.32 29.22 5.50
CA ASP A 107 1.34 29.62 6.48
C ASP A 107 2.24 28.43 6.79
N THR A 108 3.55 28.58 6.56
CA THR A 108 4.55 27.55 6.82
C THR A 108 4.71 27.22 8.31
N ASN A 109 4.25 28.09 9.21
CA ASN A 109 4.31 27.86 10.66
C ASN A 109 3.06 27.13 11.19
N GLU A 110 1.94 27.21 10.47
CA GLU A 110 0.67 26.59 10.88
C GLU A 110 0.37 25.28 10.14
N VAL A 111 1.12 24.96 9.09
CA VAL A 111 0.93 23.72 8.34
C VAL A 111 1.18 22.50 9.23
N ILE A 112 0.28 21.52 9.16
CA ILE A 112 0.43 20.23 9.84
C ILE A 112 0.42 19.14 8.77
N PHE A 113 1.50 18.37 8.71
CA PHE A 113 1.59 17.20 7.84
C PHE A 113 0.78 16.03 8.42
N LEU A 114 -0.17 15.53 7.64
CA LEU A 114 -1.01 14.38 7.97
C LEU A 114 -0.59 13.17 7.13
N HIS A 115 -0.32 12.05 7.79
CA HIS A 115 0.00 10.78 7.12
C HIS A 115 -0.62 9.59 7.86
N ASP A 116 -0.75 8.45 7.18
CA ASP A 116 -1.31 7.24 7.78
C ASP A 116 -0.29 6.50 8.66
N LYS A 117 -0.67 5.32 9.16
CA LYS A 117 0.19 4.46 9.98
C LYS A 117 0.80 3.29 9.20
N ALA A 118 1.03 3.44 7.90
CA ALA A 118 1.76 2.45 7.11
C ALA A 118 3.16 2.19 7.74
N PRO A 119 3.72 0.97 7.61
CA PRO A 119 4.96 0.60 8.28
C PRO A 119 6.14 1.58 8.11
N CYS A 120 6.34 2.13 6.91
CA CYS A 120 7.39 3.11 6.63
C CYS A 120 7.11 4.49 7.27
N MET A 121 5.85 4.90 7.38
CA MET A 121 5.45 6.20 7.92
C MET A 121 5.48 6.21 9.46
N LYS A 122 5.04 5.11 10.09
CA LYS A 122 5.03 4.98 11.56
C LYS A 122 6.39 4.66 12.18
N ALA A 123 7.40 4.35 11.38
CA ALA A 123 8.72 3.97 11.88
C ALA A 123 9.37 5.11 12.67
N ASN A 124 10.05 4.79 13.79
CA ASN A 124 10.69 5.81 14.62
C ASN A 124 11.70 6.67 13.84
N ALA A 125 12.42 6.06 12.89
CA ALA A 125 13.35 6.80 12.03
C ALA A 125 12.65 7.87 11.18
N THR A 126 11.41 7.62 10.75
CA THR A 126 10.62 8.58 9.97
C THR A 126 10.05 9.67 10.87
N GLN A 127 9.58 9.32 12.06
CA GLN A 127 9.09 10.29 13.04
C GLN A 127 10.22 11.25 13.47
N HIS A 128 11.40 10.72 13.82
CA HIS A 128 12.56 11.54 14.18
C HIS A 128 13.02 12.43 13.02
N LEU A 129 13.00 11.95 11.77
CA LEU A 129 13.34 12.78 10.61
C LEU A 129 12.41 14.00 10.50
N LEU A 130 11.11 13.81 10.66
CA LEU A 130 10.15 14.91 10.62
C LEU A 130 10.36 15.90 11.78
N GLU A 131 10.67 15.40 12.98
CA GLU A 131 11.00 16.22 14.15
C GLU A 131 12.30 17.02 13.96
N ASP A 132 13.37 16.37 13.47
CA ASP A 132 14.68 16.98 13.21
C ASP A 132 14.59 18.06 12.12
N GLU A 133 13.72 17.85 11.12
CA GLU A 133 13.40 18.83 10.08
C GLU A 133 12.39 19.90 10.55
N GLY A 134 11.94 19.86 11.80
CA GLY A 134 11.02 20.83 12.37
C GLY A 134 9.65 20.86 11.70
N VAL A 135 9.22 19.74 11.10
CA VAL A 135 7.90 19.61 10.49
C VAL A 135 6.88 19.38 11.61
N ASN A 136 5.80 20.16 11.63
CA ASN A 136 4.65 19.85 12.48
C ASN A 136 3.85 18.72 11.81
N PHE A 137 3.59 17.62 12.53
CA PHE A 137 2.84 16.49 11.98
C PHE A 137 2.02 15.74 13.03
N TRP A 138 1.02 14.98 12.58
CA TRP A 138 0.26 14.08 13.45
C TRP A 138 0.95 12.73 13.56
N GLY A 139 1.82 12.62 14.56
CA GLY A 139 2.57 11.40 14.81
C GLY A 139 1.74 10.25 15.39
N ASN A 140 2.46 9.19 15.75
CA ASN A 140 1.88 7.93 16.21
C ASN A 140 0.95 8.05 17.44
N SER A 141 1.09 9.09 18.25
CA SER A 141 0.26 9.35 19.42
C SER A 141 -1.07 10.02 19.12
N ILE A 142 -1.21 10.69 17.96
CA ILE A 142 -2.37 11.50 17.61
C ILE A 142 -3.25 10.77 16.60
N TRP A 143 -2.68 10.29 15.48
CA TRP A 143 -3.47 9.65 14.43
C TRP A 143 -3.90 8.24 14.84
N PRO A 144 -5.20 7.87 14.79
CA PRO A 144 -5.61 6.51 15.12
C PRO A 144 -5.15 5.49 14.05
N GLY A 145 -4.85 4.27 14.48
CA GLY A 145 -4.55 3.18 13.56
C GLY A 145 -5.83 2.62 12.95
N ASN A 146 -5.77 2.19 11.68
CA ASN A 146 -6.90 1.61 10.94
C ASN A 146 -8.11 2.56 10.77
N SER A 147 -7.86 3.85 10.58
CA SER A 147 -8.90 4.87 10.36
C SER A 147 -8.79 5.51 8.97
N PRO A 148 -8.97 4.74 7.87
CA PRO A 148 -8.97 5.30 6.52
C PRO A 148 -10.14 6.28 6.31
N ASP A 149 -11.26 6.05 6.99
CA ASP A 149 -12.47 6.89 6.98
C ASP A 149 -12.21 8.31 7.52
N MET A 150 -11.13 8.51 8.28
CA MET A 150 -10.72 9.82 8.74
C MET A 150 -9.78 10.56 7.79
N ASN A 151 -9.10 9.87 6.86
CA ASN A 151 -8.08 10.46 6.00
C ASN A 151 -8.72 11.04 4.72
N PRO A 152 -8.76 12.37 4.52
CA PRO A 152 -9.28 12.95 3.28
C PRO A 152 -8.50 12.50 2.04
N ALA A 153 -7.23 12.09 2.20
CA ALA A 153 -6.42 11.60 1.10
C ALA A 153 -6.87 10.24 0.54
N GLU A 154 -7.71 9.48 1.27
CA GLU A 154 -8.33 8.27 0.68
C GLU A 154 -9.40 8.67 -0.34
N ASN A 155 -10.13 9.76 -0.09
CA ASN A 155 -11.16 10.25 -1.02
C ASN A 155 -10.55 10.84 -2.30
N ILE A 156 -9.41 11.54 -2.22
CA ILE A 156 -8.74 12.02 -3.45
C ILE A 156 -8.27 10.83 -4.31
N GLY A 157 -7.80 9.75 -3.69
CA GLY A 157 -7.42 8.53 -4.41
C GLY A 157 -8.59 7.92 -5.18
N ALA A 158 -9.79 7.87 -4.57
CA ALA A 158 -11.00 7.42 -5.24
C ALA A 158 -11.39 8.35 -6.40
N ILE A 159 -11.36 9.67 -6.20
CA ILE A 159 -11.68 10.67 -7.23
C ILE A 159 -10.74 10.55 -8.43
N ILE A 160 -9.43 10.43 -8.19
CA ILE A 160 -8.43 10.24 -9.25
C ILE A 160 -8.73 8.95 -10.02
N LYS A 161 -8.99 7.85 -9.29
CA LYS A 161 -9.29 6.56 -9.91
C LYS A 161 -10.52 6.64 -10.81
N ASP A 162 -11.62 7.23 -10.32
CA ASP A 162 -12.88 7.33 -11.07
C ASP A 162 -12.70 8.20 -12.32
N LYS A 163 -12.03 9.35 -12.21
CA LYS A 163 -11.70 10.22 -13.36
C LYS A 163 -10.84 9.52 -14.40
N VAL A 164 -9.78 8.82 -13.96
CA VAL A 164 -8.93 8.04 -14.87
C VAL A 164 -9.72 6.92 -15.53
N GLU A 165 -10.58 6.21 -14.79
CA GLU A 165 -11.43 5.15 -15.33
C GLU A 165 -12.40 5.68 -16.40
N GLU A 166 -13.03 6.84 -16.17
CA GLU A 166 -13.89 7.51 -17.14
C GLU A 166 -13.12 7.88 -18.42
N LEU A 167 -11.93 8.46 -18.29
CA LEU A 167 -11.06 8.77 -19.44
C LEU A 167 -10.74 7.50 -20.22
N MET A 168 -10.31 6.44 -19.53
CA MET A 168 -9.96 5.16 -20.13
C MET A 168 -11.16 4.48 -20.83
N ILE A 169 -12.38 4.66 -20.34
CA ILE A 169 -13.60 4.16 -20.99
C ILE A 169 -13.95 4.99 -22.24
N SER A 170 -13.71 6.30 -22.20
CA SER A 170 -14.01 7.23 -23.30
C SER A 170 -13.04 7.15 -24.47
N GLU A 171 -11.87 6.54 -24.28
CA GLU A 171 -10.87 6.30 -25.32
C GLU A 171 -11.39 5.35 -26.42
N ASP A 172 -11.51 5.86 -27.65
CA ASP A 172 -11.98 5.10 -28.83
C ASP A 172 -10.90 4.17 -29.43
N ARG A 173 -9.69 4.22 -28.87
CA ARG A 173 -8.52 3.48 -29.33
C ARG A 173 -8.46 2.06 -28.74
N ARG A 174 -7.93 1.11 -29.54
CA ARG A 174 -7.90 -0.33 -29.17
C ARG A 174 -6.94 -0.65 -28.04
N ASP A 175 -5.90 0.16 -27.88
CA ASP A 175 -4.84 0.06 -26.89
C ASP A 175 -5.14 0.93 -25.65
N ARG A 176 -6.39 1.30 -25.42
CA ARG A 176 -6.79 2.17 -24.31
C ARG A 176 -6.40 1.66 -22.92
N TYR A 177 -6.07 0.38 -22.76
CA TYR A 177 -5.60 -0.20 -21.48
C TYR A 177 -4.08 -0.42 -21.44
N ASP A 178 -3.33 0.18 -22.36
CA ASP A 178 -1.87 0.18 -22.32
C ASP A 178 -1.38 1.05 -21.16
N TYR A 179 -0.21 0.71 -20.63
CA TYR A 179 0.48 1.44 -19.58
C TYR A 179 0.68 2.90 -19.93
N ASP A 180 1.13 3.20 -21.16
CA ASP A 180 1.40 4.58 -21.57
C ASP A 180 0.12 5.42 -21.61
N VAL A 181 -1.00 4.84 -22.04
CA VAL A 181 -2.31 5.51 -22.05
C VAL A 181 -2.80 5.76 -20.63
N LEU A 182 -2.67 4.75 -19.75
CA LEU A 182 -3.01 4.89 -18.34
C LEU A 182 -2.18 6.00 -17.67
N LYS A 183 -0.87 6.02 -17.93
CA LYS A 183 0.05 7.00 -17.38
C LYS A 183 -0.31 8.40 -17.84
N THR A 184 -0.53 8.62 -19.14
CA THR A 184 -0.95 9.92 -19.68
C THR A 184 -2.29 10.37 -19.09
N ASN A 185 -3.28 9.48 -18.98
CA ASN A 185 -4.57 9.84 -18.40
C ASN A 185 -4.48 10.17 -16.91
N LEU A 186 -3.61 9.48 -16.17
CA LEU A 186 -3.30 9.81 -14.79
C LEU A 186 -2.63 11.19 -14.66
N GLU A 187 -1.61 11.47 -15.48
CA GLU A 187 -0.91 12.77 -15.50
C GLU A 187 -1.87 13.93 -15.83
N ASN A 188 -2.74 13.75 -16.84
CA ASN A 188 -3.77 14.73 -17.18
C ASN A 188 -4.75 14.95 -16.01
N THR A 189 -5.22 13.86 -15.39
CA THR A 189 -6.13 13.94 -14.24
C THR A 189 -5.49 14.68 -13.07
N LEU A 190 -4.21 14.42 -12.78
CA LEU A 190 -3.48 15.11 -11.71
C LEU A 190 -3.31 16.60 -12.02
N SER A 191 -2.95 16.94 -13.27
CA SER A 191 -2.82 18.33 -13.71
C SER A 191 -4.14 19.09 -13.63
N ASP A 192 -5.26 18.46 -13.99
CA ASP A 192 -6.59 19.06 -13.91
C ASP A 192 -7.03 19.29 -12.45
N LEU A 193 -6.59 18.44 -11.53
CA LEU A 193 -6.94 18.51 -10.11
C LEU A 193 -6.06 19.48 -9.33
N GLU A 194 -4.84 19.77 -9.76
CA GLU A 194 -3.86 20.58 -9.02
C GLU A 194 -4.43 21.95 -8.61
N ASP A 195 -5.22 22.57 -9.49
CA ASP A 195 -5.83 23.89 -9.27
C ASP A 195 -7.26 23.83 -8.71
N ASP A 196 -7.83 22.65 -8.46
CA ASP A 196 -9.20 22.48 -7.93
C ASP A 196 -9.27 22.76 -6.43
N THR A 197 -9.13 24.05 -6.10
CA THR A 197 -9.09 24.54 -4.72
C THR A 197 -10.39 24.24 -3.97
N ASP A 198 -11.53 24.30 -4.66
CA ASP A 198 -12.84 24.01 -4.05
C ASP A 198 -12.94 22.54 -3.64
N LEU A 199 -12.45 21.61 -4.46
CA LEU A 199 -12.38 20.20 -4.09
C LEU A 199 -11.55 20.00 -2.82
N PHE A 200 -10.34 20.55 -2.77
CA PHE A 200 -9.45 20.37 -1.61
C PHE A 200 -10.01 21.02 -0.34
N ILE A 201 -10.61 22.22 -0.44
CA ILE A 201 -11.30 22.87 0.68
C ILE A 201 -12.44 21.98 1.19
N ASN A 202 -13.28 21.45 0.29
CA ASN A 202 -14.38 20.59 0.68
C ASN A 202 -13.91 19.30 1.36
N LEU A 203 -12.84 18.68 0.86
CA LEU A 203 -12.22 17.50 1.47
C LEU A 203 -11.68 17.80 2.88
N LEU A 204 -10.94 18.90 3.05
CA LEU A 204 -10.40 19.29 4.36
C LEU A 204 -11.52 19.67 5.34
N CYS A 205 -12.50 20.47 4.92
CA CYS A 205 -13.65 20.83 5.74
C CYS A 205 -14.50 19.60 6.12
N SER A 206 -14.47 18.53 5.33
CA SER A 206 -15.15 17.28 5.67
C SER A 206 -14.57 16.61 6.92
N MET A 207 -13.29 16.84 7.26
CA MET A 207 -12.66 16.25 8.45
C MET A 207 -13.43 16.54 9.72
N ARG A 208 -13.96 17.76 9.87
CA ARG A 208 -14.72 18.12 11.07
C ARG A 208 -15.94 17.21 11.24
N LYS A 209 -16.69 17.01 10.16
CA LYS A 209 -17.88 16.14 10.17
C LYS A 209 -17.51 14.68 10.43
N ARG A 210 -16.37 14.20 9.92
CA ARG A 210 -15.86 12.84 10.19
C ARG A 210 -15.60 12.64 11.68
N PHE A 211 -14.94 13.62 12.32
CA PHE A 211 -14.72 13.59 13.77
C PHE A 211 -16.01 13.62 14.58
N ASP A 212 -16.96 14.49 14.21
CA ASP A 212 -18.24 14.57 14.92
C ASP A 212 -19.01 13.23 14.83
N VAL A 213 -18.99 12.55 13.68
CA VAL A 213 -19.62 11.23 13.51
C VAL A 213 -18.88 10.14 14.26
N LEU A 214 -17.54 10.17 14.29
CA LEU A 214 -16.74 9.21 15.06
C LEU A 214 -17.02 9.34 16.56
N GLU A 215 -17.12 10.57 17.07
CA GLU A 215 -17.46 10.84 18.47
C GLU A 215 -18.86 10.32 18.80
N ALA A 216 -19.85 10.60 17.94
CA ALA A 216 -21.21 10.08 18.08
C ALA A 216 -21.27 8.54 18.05
N ALA A 217 -20.37 7.90 17.29
CA ALA A 217 -20.23 6.44 17.22
C ALA A 217 -19.40 5.85 18.38
N GLY A 218 -18.89 6.66 19.31
CA GLY A 218 -18.04 6.19 20.41
C GLY A 218 -16.72 5.56 19.94
N GLY A 219 -16.20 5.99 18.78
CA GLY A 219 -15.00 5.42 18.16
C GLY A 219 -15.24 4.19 17.27
N GLY A 220 -16.50 3.86 16.96
CA GLY A 220 -16.84 2.82 15.97
C GLY A 220 -16.60 3.24 14.52
N HIS A 221 -16.65 2.29 13.59
CA HIS A 221 -16.52 2.56 12.15
C HIS A 221 -17.61 3.51 11.65
N THR A 222 -17.19 4.46 10.79
CA THR A 222 -18.09 5.42 10.15
C THR A 222 -18.29 5.06 8.66
N SER A 223 -19.27 5.69 8.01
CA SER A 223 -19.58 5.46 6.59
C SER A 223 -18.82 6.38 5.63
N PHE A 224 -17.78 7.06 6.11
CA PHE A 224 -16.97 7.99 5.32
C PHE A 224 -15.87 7.30 4.52
#